data_AF-A0A7X8IC23-F1
#
_entry.id   AF-A0A7X8IC23-F1
#
_cell.length_a   1.000
_cell.length_b   1.000
_cell.length_c   1.000
_cell.angle_alpha   90.00
_cell.angle_beta   90.00
_cell.angle_gamma   90.00
#
_symmetry.space_group_name_H-M   'P 1'
#
loop_
_entity.id
_entity.type
_entity.pdbx_description
1 polymer ?
#
loop_
_entity_poly.entity_id
_entity_poly.type
_entity_poly.pdbx_seq_one_letter_code
_entity_poly.pdbx_strand_id
1 'polypeptide(L)'
;MSVVPIRKEYHNLQSEDVIPLFLAFKRASGLSPRTQRDYKSVLSLFFSRHPDGMDRPREATMEFLGCYENPNTYNIKFQNLKVFWDWTIEEGLFRGDRH
;
A
#
# COMPACT_ATOMS: atom_id res chain seq x y z
N MET A 1 28.82 16.16 6.06
CA MET A 1 28.47 15.13 5.06
C MET A 1 26.97 15.18 4.84
N SER A 2 26.53 15.72 3.70
CA SER A 2 25.11 15.75 3.34
C SER A 2 24.73 14.35 2.85
N VAL A 3 23.88 13.66 3.58
CA VAL A 3 23.31 12.39 3.13
C VAL A 3 22.32 12.76 2.03
N VAL A 4 22.73 12.59 0.78
CA VAL A 4 21.84 12.71 -0.37
C VAL A 4 20.82 11.56 -0.23
N PRO A 5 19.52 11.82 -0.05
CA PRO A 5 18.54 10.77 -0.12
C PRO A 5 18.60 10.22 -1.54
N ILE A 6 18.72 8.90 -1.70
CA ILE A 6 18.64 8.23 -2.99
C ILE A 6 17.20 8.44 -3.50
N ARG A 7 16.98 9.58 -4.16
CA ARG A 7 15.71 9.97 -4.75
C ARG A 7 15.53 9.16 -6.02
N LYS A 8 15.05 7.93 -5.89
CA LYS A 8 14.51 7.18 -7.03
C LYS A 8 13.26 7.91 -7.48
N GLU A 9 13.34 8.57 -8.63
CA GLU A 9 12.16 9.04 -9.32
C GLU A 9 11.45 7.83 -9.91
N TYR A 10 10.42 7.34 -9.22
CA TYR A 10 9.66 6.19 -9.70
C TYR A 10 8.57 6.66 -10.63
N HIS A 11 8.93 6.93 -11.89
CA HIS A 11 7.97 7.33 -12.92
C HIS A 11 7.02 6.19 -13.37
N ASN A 12 7.15 4.98 -12.80
CA ASN A 12 6.26 3.82 -13.05
C ASN A 12 6.28 2.85 -11.85
N LEU A 13 5.61 3.16 -10.75
CA LEU A 13 5.54 2.26 -9.59
C LEU A 13 4.58 1.11 -9.86
N GLN A 14 5.11 -0.10 -10.01
CA GLN A 14 4.31 -1.31 -10.08
C GLN A 14 4.07 -1.88 -8.69
N SER A 15 2.87 -2.43 -8.46
CA SER A 15 2.49 -2.98 -7.16
C SER A 15 3.42 -4.13 -6.73
N GLU A 16 3.93 -4.87 -7.71
CA GLU A 16 4.87 -5.98 -7.61
C GLU A 16 6.20 -5.57 -7.00
N ASP A 17 6.63 -4.32 -7.22
CA ASP A 17 7.87 -3.77 -6.66
C ASP A 17 7.64 -3.18 -5.26
N VAL A 18 6.46 -2.62 -5.00
CA VAL A 18 6.15 -1.87 -3.77
C VAL A 18 5.71 -2.78 -2.63
N ILE A 19 4.88 -3.80 -2.90
CA ILE A 19 4.38 -4.72 -1.86
C ILE A 19 5.53 -5.46 -1.14
N PRO A 20 6.56 -6.00 -1.83
CA PRO A 20 7.67 -6.65 -1.14
C PRO A 20 8.45 -5.70 -0.23
N LEU A 21 8.64 -4.44 -0.64
CA LEU A 21 9.30 -3.42 0.18
C LEU A 21 8.49 -3.12 1.44
N PHE A 22 7.18 -2.93 1.31
CA PHE A 22 6.29 -2.75 2.45
C PHE A 22 6.35 -3.93 3.43
N LEU A 23 6.28 -5.17 2.92
CA LEU A 23 6.33 -6.36 3.76
C LEU A 23 7.70 -6.53 4.45
N ALA A 24 8.79 -6.15 3.78
CA ALA A 24 10.12 -6.13 4.37
C ALA A 24 10.22 -5.10 5.49
N PHE A 25 9.70 -3.89 5.27
CA PHE A 25 9.62 -2.84 6.29
C PHE A 25 8.83 -3.34 7.52
N LYS A 26 7.63 -3.88 7.32
CA LYS A 26 6.79 -4.40 8.42
C LYS A 26 7.45 -5.55 9.18
N ARG A 27 8.21 -6.40 8.49
CA ARG A 27 9.02 -7.45 9.12
C ARG A 27 10.14 -6.87 9.98
N ALA A 28 10.86 -5.88 9.47
CA ALA A 28 11.94 -5.21 10.20
C ALA A 28 11.42 -4.46 11.44
N SER A 29 10.19 -3.93 11.39
CA SER A 29 9.53 -3.29 12.54
C SER A 29 9.06 -4.26 13.63
N GLY A 30 9.28 -5.57 13.48
CA GLY A 30 8.93 -6.57 14.50
C GLY A 30 7.45 -6.99 14.52
N LEU A 31 6.68 -6.76 13.44
CA LEU A 31 5.29 -7.18 13.38
C LEU A 31 5.13 -8.70 13.32
N SER A 32 4.04 -9.20 13.91
CA SER A 32 3.78 -10.64 13.97
C SER A 32 3.68 -11.29 12.58
N PRO A 33 4.09 -12.57 12.42
CA PRO A 33 3.94 -13.29 11.14
C PRO A 33 2.49 -13.42 10.67
N ARG A 34 1.52 -13.36 11.59
CA ARG A 34 0.10 -13.36 11.24
C ARG A 34 -0.27 -12.04 10.54
N THR A 35 0.06 -10.91 11.16
CA THR A 35 -0.23 -9.59 10.61
C THR A 35 0.46 -9.38 9.26
N GLN A 36 1.70 -9.86 9.07
CA GLN A 36 2.37 -9.82 7.77
C GLN A 36 1.62 -10.59 6.68
N ARG A 37 1.05 -11.76 7.02
CA ARG A 37 0.23 -12.55 6.08
C ARG A 37 -1.10 -11.87 5.77
N ASP A 38 -1.71 -11.20 6.74
CA ASP A 38 -2.94 -10.43 6.53
C ASP A 38 -2.68 -9.28 5.55
N TYR A 39 -1.61 -8.50 5.76
CA TYR A 39 -1.20 -7.46 4.81
C TYR A 39 -0.98 -8.02 3.41
N LYS A 40 -0.19 -9.09 3.27
CA LYS A 40 0.06 -9.72 1.96
C LYS A 40 -1.25 -10.13 1.29
N SER A 41 -2.14 -10.79 2.03
CA SER A 41 -3.41 -11.30 1.48
C SER A 41 -4.34 -10.18 1.04
N VAL A 42 -4.42 -9.08 1.82
CA VAL A 42 -5.24 -7.92 1.46
C VAL A 42 -4.67 -7.20 0.25
N LEU A 43 -3.36 -6.92 0.24
CA LEU A 43 -2.72 -6.17 -0.84
C LEU A 43 -2.72 -6.96 -2.15
N SER A 44 -2.41 -8.26 -2.12
CA SER A 44 -2.50 -9.11 -3.31
C SER A 44 -3.91 -9.16 -3.88
N LEU A 45 -4.94 -9.24 -3.02
CA LEU A 45 -6.33 -9.22 -3.48
C LEU A 45 -6.71 -7.85 -4.06
N PHE A 46 -6.27 -6.76 -3.43
CA PHE A 46 -6.52 -5.40 -3.90
C PHE A 46 -5.94 -5.19 -5.30
N PHE A 47 -4.64 -5.43 -5.48
CA PHE A 47 -3.97 -5.20 -6.77
C PHE A 47 -4.35 -6.23 -7.85
N SER A 48 -4.80 -7.42 -7.47
CA SER A 48 -5.41 -8.35 -8.44
C SER A 48 -6.73 -7.82 -9.01
N ARG A 49 -7.48 -7.00 -8.27
CA ARG A 49 -8.74 -6.41 -8.73
C ARG A 49 -8.55 -5.03 -9.35
N HIS A 50 -7.55 -4.29 -8.88
CA HIS A 50 -7.18 -2.96 -9.34
C HIS A 50 -5.68 -2.93 -9.67
N PRO A 51 -5.26 -3.49 -10.83
CA PRO A 51 -3.84 -3.50 -11.22
C PRO A 51 -3.21 -2.11 -11.33
N ASP A 52 -4.02 -1.11 -11.68
CA ASP A 52 -3.67 0.31 -11.76
C ASP A 52 -3.95 1.07 -10.44
N GLY A 53 -4.09 0.34 -9.33
CA GLY A 53 -4.33 0.93 -8.01
C GLY A 53 -3.20 1.85 -7.53
N MET A 54 -1.99 1.74 -8.09
CA MET A 54 -0.90 2.69 -7.82
C MET A 54 -1.10 4.03 -8.56
N ASP A 55 -1.77 4.06 -9.71
CA ASP A 55 -1.99 5.29 -10.49
C ASP A 55 -3.18 6.09 -9.94
N ARG A 56 -4.20 5.38 -9.44
CA ARG A 56 -5.44 5.95 -8.89
C ARG A 56 -5.77 5.39 -7.49
N PRO A 57 -4.90 5.62 -6.48
CA PRO A 57 -4.99 4.96 -5.18
C PRO A 57 -6.28 5.30 -4.43
N ARG A 58 -6.79 6.53 -4.58
CA ARG A 58 -8.03 6.97 -3.91
C ARG A 58 -9.24 6.27 -4.51
N GLU A 59 -9.44 6.37 -5.82
CA GLU A 59 -10.58 5.79 -6.54
C GLU A 59 -10.59 4.27 -6.38
N ALA A 60 -9.46 3.60 -6.63
CA ALA A 60 -9.36 2.14 -6.52
C ALA A 60 -9.64 1.66 -5.09
N THR A 61 -9.17 2.38 -4.06
CA THR A 61 -9.47 2.04 -2.66
C THR A 61 -10.96 2.15 -2.35
N MET A 62 -11.65 3.19 -2.84
CA MET A 62 -13.09 3.37 -2.62
C MET A 62 -13.89 2.28 -3.34
N GLU A 63 -13.57 1.99 -4.60
CA GLU A 63 -14.20 0.90 -5.37
C GLU A 63 -14.03 -0.45 -4.66
N PHE A 64 -12.80 -0.79 -4.25
CA PHE A 64 -12.51 -2.04 -3.58
C PHE A 64 -13.28 -2.20 -2.26
N LEU A 65 -13.27 -1.17 -1.43
CA LEU A 65 -13.93 -1.18 -0.13
C LEU A 65 -15.47 -1.18 -0.26
N GLY A 66 -15.99 -0.52 -1.30
CA GLY A 66 -17.42 -0.48 -1.61
C GLY A 66 -18.02 -1.85 -1.93
N CYS A 67 -17.21 -2.85 -2.30
CA CYS A 67 -17.67 -4.22 -2.52
C CYS A 67 -18.01 -5.01 -1.25
N TYR A 68 -17.76 -4.47 -0.05
CA TYR A 68 -17.92 -5.19 1.21
C TYR A 68 -19.05 -4.61 2.06
N GLU A 69 -20.17 -5.34 2.14
CA GLU A 69 -21.31 -4.98 3.00
C GLU A 69 -21.05 -5.28 4.48
N ASN A 70 -20.28 -6.32 4.77
CA ASN A 70 -20.00 -6.72 6.15
C ASN A 70 -19.02 -5.74 6.82
N PRO A 71 -19.41 -5.05 7.91
CA PRO A 71 -18.59 -4.01 8.52
C PRO A 71 -17.24 -4.50 9.06
N ASN A 72 -17.20 -5.73 9.59
CA ASN A 72 -15.96 -6.29 10.12
C ASN A 72 -14.95 -6.56 8.99
N THR A 73 -15.43 -7.13 7.87
CA THR A 73 -14.58 -7.36 6.71
C THR A 73 -14.08 -6.04 6.13
N TYR A 74 -14.99 -5.07 5.95
CA TYR A 74 -14.64 -3.71 5.52
C TYR A 74 -13.53 -3.12 6.39
N ASN A 75 -13.69 -3.12 7.70
CA ASN A 75 -12.75 -2.50 8.63
C ASN A 75 -11.37 -3.17 8.57
N ILE A 76 -11.30 -4.50 8.49
CA ILE A 76 -10.03 -5.21 8.35
C ILE A 76 -9.33 -4.80 7.05
N LYS A 77 -10.06 -4.76 5.93
CA LYS A 77 -9.49 -4.34 4.63
C LYS A 77 -9.02 -2.89 4.67
N PHE A 78 -9.86 -2.00 5.19
CA PHE A 78 -9.56 -0.57 5.32
C PHE A 78 -8.31 -0.34 6.17
N GLN A 79 -8.19 -0.97 7.35
CA GLN A 79 -7.02 -0.84 8.21
C GLN A 79 -5.74 -1.29 7.51
N ASN A 80 -5.79 -2.42 6.80
CA ASN A 80 -4.61 -2.92 6.06
C ASN A 80 -4.20 -1.96 4.94
N LEU A 81 -5.16 -1.48 4.14
CA LEU A 81 -4.90 -0.53 3.05
C LEU A 81 -4.43 0.81 3.57
N LYS A 82 -5.03 1.32 4.65
CA LYS A 82 -4.61 2.58 5.28
C LYS A 82 -3.14 2.54 5.69
N VAL A 83 -2.73 1.48 6.40
CA VAL A 83 -1.34 1.36 6.84
C VAL A 83 -0.37 1.25 5.66
N PHE A 84 -0.78 0.62 4.57
CA PHE A 84 0.01 0.58 3.34
C PHE A 84 0.14 1.96 2.70
N TRP A 85 -0.97 2.67 2.49
CA TRP A 85 -0.97 3.99 1.87
C TRP A 85 -0.23 5.03 2.70
N ASP A 86 -0.42 5.05 4.02
CA ASP A 86 0.32 5.93 4.92
C ASP A 86 1.84 5.71 4.76
N TRP A 87 2.28 4.45 4.75
CA TRP A 87 3.70 4.11 4.52
C TRP A 87 4.19 4.55 3.14
N THR A 88 3.42 4.33 2.06
CA THR A 88 3.86 4.76 0.72
C THR A 88 4.02 6.28 0.61
N ILE A 89 3.21 7.05 1.34
CA ILE A 89 3.31 8.51 1.41
C ILE A 89 4.55 8.92 2.20
N GLU A 90 4.81 8.28 3.35
CA GLU A 90 6.00 8.53 4.18
C GLU A 90 7.31 8.24 3.43
N GLU A 91 7.34 7.18 2.61
CA GLU A 91 8.48 6.84 1.75
C GLU A 91 8.63 7.78 0.54
N GLY A 92 7.66 8.69 0.32
CA GLY A 92 7.67 9.63 -0.80
C GLY A 92 7.48 8.95 -2.17
N LEU A 93 6.80 7.80 -2.20
CA LEU A 93 6.48 7.08 -3.43
C LEU A 93 5.47 7.86 -4.29
N PHE A 94 4.63 8.66 -3.65
CA PHE A 94 3.77 9.63 -4.31
C PHE A 94 4.37 11.02 -4.18
N ARG A 95 4.84 11.61 -5.27
CA ARG A 95 5.12 13.04 -5.33
C ARG A 95 3.91 13.75 -5.91
N GLY A 96 3.23 14.52 -5.08
CA GLY A 96 2.12 15.36 -5.52
C GLY A 96 2.62 16.48 -6.42
N ASP A 97 2.30 16.39 -7.71
CA ASP A 97 1.96 17.54 -8.54
C ASP A 97 0.55 17.28 -9.07
N ARG A 98 -0.44 17.39 -8.17
CA ARG A 98 -1.89 17.51 -8.45
C ARG A 98 -2.64 17.61 -7.12
N HIS A 99 -2.74 18.84 -6.64
CA HIS A 99 -3.95 19.31 -5.98
C HIS A 99 -5.04 19.55 -7.02
#